data_AF-A0A5K1E961-F1
#
_entry.id   AF-A0A5K1E961-F1
#
_cell.length_a   1.000
_cell.length_b   1.000
_cell.length_c   1.000
_cell.angle_alpha   90.00
_cell.angle_beta   90.00
_cell.angle_gamma   90.00
#
_symmetry.space_group_name_H-M   'P 1'
#
loop_
_entity.id
_entity.type
_entity.pdbx_description
1 polymer ?
#
loop_
_entity_poly.entity_id
_entity_poly.type
_entity_poly.pdbx_seq_one_letter_code
_entity_poly.pdbx_strand_id
1 'polypeptide(L)' 'GILLCGPPGVGKTLLAKAVAGEAGVNFFSISASQFVEIYVGVGASRVRALYQEAKEN' A
#
# COMPACT_ATOMS: atom_id res chain seq x y z
N GLY A 1 6.94 2.13 10.17
CA GLY A 1 6.88 2.06 8.70
C GLY A 1 8.28 1.93 8.13
N ILE A 2 8.42 1.35 6.95
CA ILE A 2 9.69 1.20 6.23
C ILE A 2 9.53 1.89 4.87
N LEU A 3 10.55 2.62 4.40
CA LEU A 3 10.57 3.24 3.08
C LEU A 3 11.60 2.53 2.20
N LEU A 4 11.16 1.97 1.07
CA LEU A 4 12.04 1.36 0.07
C LEU A 4 12.28 2.36 -1.08
N CYS A 5 13.53 2.83 -1.26
CA CYS A 5 13.90 3.82 -2.27
C CYS A 5 14.99 3.31 -3.24
N GLY A 6 15.04 3.83 -4.47
CA GLY A 6 16.02 3.49 -5.52
C GLY A 6 15.39 3.38 -6.93
N PRO A 7 16.19 3.02 -7.96
CA PRO A 7 15.74 2.98 -9.35
C PRO A 7 14.55 2.04 -9.60
N PRO A 8 13.77 2.26 -10.67
CA PRO A 8 12.73 1.30 -11.08
C PRO A 8 13.35 -0.05 -11.43
N GLY A 9 12.62 -1.15 -11.19
CA GLY A 9 13.06 -2.49 -11.56
C GLY A 9 13.96 -3.21 -10.55
N VAL A 10 14.38 -2.59 -9.44
CA VAL A 10 15.24 -3.25 -8.43
C VAL A 10 14.48 -4.11 -7.41
N GLY A 11 13.27 -4.56 -7.74
CA GLY A 11 12.54 -5.55 -6.92
C GLY A 11 11.87 -5.03 -5.64
N LYS A 12 11.68 -3.72 -5.44
CA LYS A 12 11.05 -3.16 -4.21
C LYS A 12 9.67 -3.75 -3.92
N THR A 13 8.82 -3.80 -4.93
CA THR A 13 7.47 -4.38 -4.83
C THR A 13 7.52 -5.89 -4.63
N LEU A 14 8.50 -6.58 -5.24
CA LEU A 14 8.69 -8.01 -5.10
C LEU A 14 9.11 -8.37 -3.67
N LEU A 15 10.05 -7.61 -3.09
CA LEU A 15 10.50 -7.78 -1.71
C LEU A 15 9.34 -7.63 -0.73
N ALA A 16 8.52 -6.58 -0.90
CA ALA A 16 7.37 -6.35 -0.04
C ALA A 16 6.33 -7.51 -0.12
N LYS A 17 6.08 -8.04 -1.32
CA LYS A 17 5.22 -9.21 -1.53
C LYS A 17 5.80 -10.49 -0.92
N ALA A 18 7.09 -10.73 -1.10
CA ALA A 18 7.77 -11.89 -0.54
C ALA A 18 7.71 -11.87 0.99
N VAL A 19 7.99 -10.73 1.62
CA VAL A 19 7.88 -10.58 3.08
C VAL A 19 6.47 -10.88 3.59
N ALA A 20 5.44 -10.37 2.92
CA ALA A 20 4.06 -10.67 3.30
C ALA A 20 3.70 -12.15 3.10
N GLY A 21 4.17 -12.78 2.02
CA GLY A 21 4.00 -14.21 1.76
C GLY A 21 4.68 -15.10 2.81
N GLU A 22 5.93 -14.80 3.16
CA GLU A 22 6.69 -15.53 4.20
C GLU A 22 6.08 -15.33 5.60
N ALA A 23 5.56 -14.15 5.89
CA ALA A 23 4.88 -13.87 7.15
C ALA A 23 3.43 -14.43 7.19
N GLY A 24 2.90 -14.92 6.08
CA GLY A 24 1.53 -15.43 5.99
C GLY A 24 0.45 -14.36 6.24
N VAL A 25 0.76 -13.09 5.98
CA VAL A 25 -0.14 -11.96 6.22
C VAL A 25 -0.67 -11.37 4.91
N ASN A 26 -1.81 -10.68 4.97
CA ASN A 26 -2.39 -10.01 3.82
C ASN A 26 -1.46 -8.88 3.30
N PHE A 27 -1.28 -8.83 1.98
CA PHE A 27 -0.49 -7.81 1.32
C PHE A 27 -1.39 -6.77 0.64
N PHE A 28 -1.43 -5.55 1.18
CA PHE A 28 -2.13 -4.42 0.58
C PHE A 28 -1.19 -3.59 -0.29
N SER A 29 -1.48 -3.49 -1.59
CA SER A 29 -0.73 -2.68 -2.54
C SER A 29 -1.59 -1.56 -3.09
N ILE A 30 -1.31 -0.32 -2.68
CA ILE A 30 -2.01 0.87 -3.17
C ILE A 30 -1.01 1.83 -3.83
N SER A 31 -1.36 2.34 -5.00
CA SER A 31 -0.54 3.35 -5.67
C SER A 31 -0.85 4.73 -5.12
N ALA A 32 0.17 5.54 -4.85
CA ALA A 32 0.00 6.92 -4.40
C ALA A 32 -0.84 7.76 -5.39
N SER A 33 -0.74 7.44 -6.69
CA SER A 33 -1.54 8.10 -7.73
C SER A 33 -3.04 7.84 -7.62
N GLN A 34 -3.48 6.75 -6.97
CA GLN A 34 -4.90 6.44 -6.78
C GLN A 34 -5.59 7.33 -5.73
N PHE A 35 -4.82 8.13 -4.99
CA PHE A 35 -5.35 9.10 -4.03
C PHE A 35 -5.49 10.52 -4.61
N VAL A 36 -4.96 10.75 -5.81
CA VAL A 36 -5.09 12.02 -6.50
C VAL A 36 -6.41 12.01 -7.26
N GLU A 37 -7.44 12.58 -6.65
CA GLU A 37 -8.75 12.75 -7.28
C GLU A 37 -9.18 14.21 -7.32
N ILE A 38 -9.98 14.54 -8.33
CA ILE A 38 -10.52 15.89 -8.58
C ILE A 38 -11.47 16.33 -7.44
N TYR A 39 -12.03 15.37 -6.70
CA TYR A 39 -12.97 15.61 -5.61
C TYR A 39 -12.27 15.66 -4.25
N VAL A 40 -12.38 16.81 -3.59
CA VAL A 40 -11.83 17.05 -2.26
C VAL A 40 -12.39 16.03 -1.26
N GLY A 41 -11.51 15.38 -0.49
CA GLY A 41 -11.88 14.46 0.60
C GLY A 41 -12.03 12.99 0.21
N VAL A 42 -12.13 12.64 -1.07
CA VAL A 42 -12.26 11.24 -1.51
C VAL A 42 -10.96 10.45 -1.27
N GLY A 43 -9.81 11.07 -1.55
CA GLY A 43 -8.50 10.47 -1.25
C GLY A 43 -8.32 10.17 0.24
N ALA A 44 -8.70 11.09 1.12
CA ALA A 44 -8.60 10.91 2.58
C ALA A 44 -9.56 9.83 3.10
N SER A 45 -10.76 9.71 2.52
CA SER A 45 -11.71 8.65 2.88
C SER A 45 -11.17 7.25 2.54
N ARG A 46 -10.55 7.08 1.36
CA ARG A 46 -9.91 5.81 0.97
C ARG A 46 -8.77 5.39 1.88
N VAL A 47 -7.94 6.33 2.32
CA VAL A 47 -6.87 6.00 3.28
C VAL A 47 -7.49 5.42 4.56
N ARG A 48 -8.55 6.04 5.08
CA ARG A 48 -9.23 5.55 6.29
C ARG A 48 -9.86 4.17 6.08
N ALA A 49 -10.54 3.95 4.96
CA ALA A 49 -11.14 2.66 4.62
C ALA A 49 -10.08 1.55 4.51
N LEU A 50 -8.97 1.81 3.82
CA LEU A 50 -7.86 0.85 3.70
C LEU A 50 -7.28 0.47 5.06
N TYR A 51 -7.08 1.45 5.95
CA TYR A 51 -6.59 1.20 7.31
C TYR A 51 -7.60 0.44 8.18
N GLN A 52 -8.89 0.60 7.93
CA GLN A 52 -9.93 -0.13 8.63
C GLN A 52 -9.96 -1.60 8.17
N GLU A 53 -9.93 -1.85 6.86
CA GLU A 53 -9.86 -3.19 6.29
C GLU A 53 -8.60 -3.96 6.75
N ALA A 54 -7.46 -3.26 6.85
CA ALA A 54 -6.20 -3.81 7.35
C ALA A 54 -6.18 -4.06 8.88
N LYS A 55 -7.16 -3.54 9.65
CA LYS A 55 -7.31 -3.84 11.08
C LYS A 55 -8.29 -4.99 11.33
N GLU A 56 -9.23 -5.20 10.41
CA GLU A 56 -10.28 -6.22 10.51
C GLU A 56 -9.78 -7.62 10.07
N ASN A 57 -8.68 -7.69 9.31
CA ASN A 57 -8.01 -8.91 8.85
C ASN A 57 -6.58 -9.01 9.39
#